data_AF-A0AAD1TMF1-F1
#
_entry.id   AF-A0AAD1TMF1-F1
#
_cell.length_a   1.000
_cell.length_b   1.000
_cell.length_c   1.000
_cell.angle_alpha   90.00
_cell.angle_beta   90.00
_cell.angle_gamma   90.00
#
_symmetry.space_group_name_H-M   'P 1'
#
loop_
_entity.id
_entity.type
_entity.pdbx_description
1 polymer ?
#
loop_
_entity_poly.entity_id
_entity_poly.type
_entity_poly.pdbx_seq_one_letter_code
_entity_poly.pdbx_strand_id
1 'polypeptide(L)'
;MFMRRNKADMVSKLCAIIKEEVAVLRTYLNALEQRMDGLEMGRLQADHHQQAADIATTRQGNILLDLRRQIEDLDNQGRRNNIRVRGLPEVDGEVPQELLIGLFAQLLGDSYPPDFGIERAHRAL
;
A
#
# COMPACT_ATOMS: atom_id res chain seq x y z
N MET A 1 66.19 -38.05 40.05
CA MET A 1 65.94 -38.14 38.59
C MET A 1 64.47 -38.40 38.25
N PHE A 2 63.75 -39.25 39.00
CA PHE A 2 62.33 -39.61 38.78
C PHE A 2 61.32 -38.43 38.84
N MET A 3 61.44 -37.50 39.79
CA MET A 3 60.52 -36.35 39.89
C MET A 3 60.60 -35.36 38.72
N ARG A 4 61.75 -35.24 38.03
CA ARG A 4 61.89 -34.36 36.85
C ARG A 4 61.18 -34.92 35.62
N ARG A 5 61.15 -36.25 35.46
CA ARG A 5 60.40 -36.93 34.38
C ARG A 5 58.90 -36.76 34.54
N ASN A 6 58.38 -36.80 35.76
CA ASN A 6 56.93 -36.67 36.03
C ASN A 6 56.42 -35.24 35.73
N LYS A 7 57.20 -34.21 36.06
CA LYS A 7 56.87 -32.82 35.73
C LYS A 7 56.91 -32.58 34.21
N ALA A 8 57.92 -33.10 33.51
CA ALA A 8 58.02 -32.96 32.06
C ALA A 8 56.86 -33.65 31.33
N ASP A 9 56.42 -34.82 31.80
CA ASP A 9 55.27 -35.54 31.23
C ASP A 9 53.95 -34.79 31.45
N MET A 10 53.73 -34.24 32.65
CA MET A 10 52.57 -33.37 32.94
C MET A 10 52.54 -32.12 32.05
N VAL A 11 53.68 -31.44 31.88
CA VAL A 11 53.78 -30.25 31.02
C VAL A 11 53.51 -30.62 29.57
N SER A 12 54.01 -31.76 29.09
CA SER A 12 53.74 -32.25 27.74
C SER A 12 52.26 -32.51 27.51
N LYS A 13 51.58 -33.15 28.48
CA LYS A 13 50.13 -33.41 28.43
C LYS A 13 49.30 -32.12 28.42
N LEU A 14 49.65 -31.16 29.28
CA LEU A 14 49.00 -29.83 29.29
C LEU A 14 49.20 -29.10 27.96
N CYS A 15 50.41 -29.13 27.40
CA CYS A 15 50.68 -28.55 26.09
C CYS A 15 49.90 -29.24 24.96
N ALA A 16 49.68 -30.55 25.04
CA ALA A 16 48.86 -31.28 24.06
C ALA A 16 47.38 -30.86 24.15
N ILE A 17 46.81 -30.82 25.35
CA ILE A 17 45.44 -30.38 25.59
C ILE A 17 45.24 -28.94 25.12
N ILE A 18 46.15 -28.02 25.47
CA ILE A 18 46.06 -26.63 25.03
C ILE A 18 46.10 -26.52 23.50
N LYS A 19 46.93 -27.31 22.83
CA LYS A 19 46.98 -27.32 21.35
C LYS A 19 45.69 -27.84 20.73
N GLU A 20 45.10 -28.87 21.33
CA GLU A 20 43.83 -29.43 20.89
C GLU A 20 42.69 -28.40 21.07
N GLU A 21 42.57 -27.80 22.25
CA GLU A 21 41.59 -26.74 22.54
C GLU A 21 41.76 -25.54 21.60
N VAL A 22 43.00 -25.10 21.33
CA VAL A 22 43.26 -24.03 20.36
C VAL A 22 42.84 -24.43 18.94
N ALA A 23 43.03 -25.68 18.54
CA ALA A 23 42.59 -26.17 17.24
C ALA A 23 41.05 -26.16 17.13
N VAL A 24 40.36 -26.59 18.18
CA VAL A 24 38.90 -26.57 18.28
C VAL A 24 38.36 -25.14 18.26
N LEU A 25 38.96 -24.22 19.01
CA LEU A 25 38.56 -22.81 18.97
C LEU A 25 38.72 -22.18 17.58
N ARG A 26 39.76 -22.55 16.84
CA ARG A 26 39.94 -22.09 15.45
C ARG A 26 38.85 -22.60 14.52
N THR A 27 38.43 -23.86 14.65
CA THR A 27 37.35 -24.38 13.81
C THR A 27 36.02 -23.70 14.13
N TYR A 28 35.72 -23.45 15.41
CA TYR A 28 34.54 -22.69 15.81
C TYR A 28 34.57 -21.24 15.30
N LEU A 29 35.70 -20.56 15.40
CA LEU A 29 35.84 -19.19 14.89
C LEU A 29 35.60 -19.12 13.38
N ASN A 30 36.20 -20.03 12.60
CA ASN A 30 35.99 -20.07 11.15
C ASN A 30 34.52 -20.38 10.79
N ALA A 31 33.87 -21.27 11.54
CA ALA A 31 32.45 -21.57 11.33
C ALA A 31 31.56 -20.36 11.68
N LEU A 32 31.94 -19.58 12.69
CA LEU A 32 31.21 -18.38 13.09
C LEU A 32 31.39 -17.25 12.06
N GLU A 33 32.60 -17.08 11.52
CA GLU A 33 32.90 -16.14 10.44
C GLU A 33 32.03 -16.44 9.20
N GLN A 34 32.01 -17.69 8.74
CA GLN A 34 31.18 -18.10 7.60
C GLN A 34 29.68 -17.85 7.83
N ARG A 35 29.19 -18.07 9.06
CA ARG A 35 27.80 -17.79 9.40
C ARG A 35 27.50 -16.30 9.42
N MET A 36 28.45 -15.49 9.90
CA MET A 36 28.32 -14.04 9.95
C MET A 36 28.26 -13.47 8.52
N ASP A 37 29.15 -13.90 7.63
CA ASP A 37 29.13 -13.50 6.22
C ASP A 37 27.80 -13.87 5.55
N GLY A 38 27.28 -15.06 5.82
CA GLY A 38 25.98 -15.49 5.31
C GLY A 38 24.81 -14.62 5.80
N LEU A 39 24.84 -14.24 7.08
CA LEU A 39 23.82 -13.35 7.66
C LEU A 39 23.92 -11.93 7.12
N GLU A 40 25.12 -11.39 6.95
CA GLU A 40 25.33 -10.06 6.38
C GLU A 40 24.84 -9.98 4.93
N MET A 41 25.18 -10.99 4.11
CA MET A 41 24.70 -11.08 2.73
C MET A 41 23.18 -11.23 2.67
N GLY A 42 22.59 -12.07 3.54
CA GLY A 42 21.14 -12.23 3.63
C GLY A 42 20.43 -10.94 4.02
N ARG A 43 21.01 -10.18 4.96
CA ARG A 43 20.49 -8.87 5.37
C ARG A 43 20.55 -7.85 4.24
N LEU A 44 21.68 -7.75 3.52
CA LEU A 44 21.78 -6.83 2.38
C LEU A 44 20.73 -7.13 1.31
N GLN A 45 20.48 -8.40 1.02
CA GLN A 45 19.43 -8.80 0.08
C GLN A 45 18.04 -8.40 0.61
N ALA A 46 17.74 -8.66 1.88
CA ALA A 46 16.48 -8.27 2.49
C ALA A 46 16.25 -6.74 2.45
N ASP A 47 17.28 -5.95 2.78
CA ASP A 47 17.24 -4.49 2.74
C ASP A 47 16.93 -3.99 1.32
N HIS A 48 17.56 -4.58 0.29
CA HIS A 48 17.27 -4.25 -1.10
C HIS A 48 15.83 -4.60 -1.52
N HIS A 49 15.32 -5.77 -1.09
CA HIS A 49 13.95 -6.18 -1.40
C HIS A 49 12.94 -5.27 -0.71
N GLN A 50 13.21 -4.88 0.53
CA GLN A 50 12.36 -3.98 1.29
C GLN A 50 12.30 -2.59 0.64
N GLN A 51 13.45 -2.03 0.25
CA GLN A 51 13.49 -0.75 -0.47
C GLN A 51 12.71 -0.80 -1.79
N ALA A 52 12.85 -1.87 -2.56
CA ALA A 52 12.11 -2.04 -3.81
C ALA A 52 10.59 -2.12 -3.57
N ALA A 53 10.18 -2.84 -2.51
CA ALA A 53 8.79 -2.93 -2.10
C ALA A 53 8.21 -1.57 -1.68
N ASP A 54 8.94 -0.81 -0.86
CA ASP A 54 8.52 0.51 -0.38
C ASP A 54 8.28 1.50 -1.54
N ILE A 55 9.18 1.48 -2.55
CA ILE A 55 9.03 2.28 -3.76
C ILE A 55 7.77 1.85 -4.55
N ALA A 56 7.56 0.55 -4.70
CA ALA A 56 6.40 0.02 -5.40
C ALA A 56 5.08 0.38 -4.70
N THR A 57 5.01 0.24 -3.38
CA THR A 57 3.84 0.60 -2.57
C THR A 57 3.54 2.09 -2.65
N THR A 58 4.56 2.94 -2.58
CA THR A 58 4.38 4.40 -2.73
C THR A 58 3.83 4.74 -4.11
N ARG A 59 4.36 4.12 -5.17
CA ARG A 59 3.88 4.31 -6.54
C ARG A 59 2.43 3.87 -6.70
N GLN A 60 2.07 2.71 -6.15
CA GLN A 60 0.69 2.21 -6.17
C GLN A 60 -0.26 3.14 -5.42
N GLY A 61 0.16 3.68 -4.27
CA GLY A 61 -0.62 4.66 -3.50
C GLY A 61 -0.94 5.91 -4.31
N ASN A 62 0.05 6.45 -5.04
CA ASN A 62 -0.15 7.62 -5.90
C ASN A 62 -1.12 7.32 -7.05
N ILE A 63 -0.98 6.17 -7.71
CA ILE A 63 -1.89 5.76 -8.80
C ILE A 63 -3.33 5.64 -8.28
N LEU A 64 -3.53 5.02 -7.11
CA LEU A 64 -4.87 4.90 -6.52
C LEU A 64 -5.48 6.27 -6.20
N LEU A 65 -4.68 7.21 -5.71
CA LEU A 65 -5.13 8.57 -5.43
C LEU A 65 -5.55 9.30 -6.71
N ASP A 66 -4.77 9.18 -7.78
CA ASP A 66 -5.09 9.79 -9.07
C ASP A 66 -6.34 9.18 -9.70
N LEU A 67 -6.47 7.85 -9.68
CA LEU A 67 -7.67 7.16 -10.15
C LEU A 67 -8.91 7.59 -9.36
N ARG A 68 -8.78 7.74 -8.04
CA ARG A 68 -9.90 8.21 -7.20
C ARG A 68 -10.35 9.62 -7.58
N ARG A 69 -9.40 10.52 -7.84
CA ARG A 69 -9.71 11.88 -8.31
C ARG A 69 -10.41 11.87 -9.65
N GLN A 70 -9.94 11.04 -10.59
CA GLN A 70 -10.58 10.90 -11.90
C GLN A 70 -12.02 10.37 -11.79
N ILE A 71 -12.27 9.39 -10.92
CA ILE A 71 -13.62 8.88 -10.67
C ILE A 71 -14.51 9.98 -10.09
N GLU A 72 -14.02 10.74 -9.11
CA GLU A 72 -14.77 11.85 -8.51
C GLU A 72 -15.09 12.94 -9.54
N ASP A 73 -14.13 13.28 -10.41
CA ASP A 73 -14.33 14.24 -11.49
C ASP A 73 -15.38 13.76 -12.50
N LEU A 74 -15.34 12.48 -12.88
CA LEU A 74 -16.32 11.87 -13.79
C LEU A 74 -17.72 11.82 -13.17
N ASP A 75 -17.84 11.45 -11.90
CA ASP A 75 -19.10 11.45 -11.15
C ASP A 75 -19.67 12.86 -11.05
N ASN A 76 -18.81 13.84 -10.75
CA ASN A 76 -19.19 15.25 -10.70
C ASN A 76 -19.62 15.73 -12.07
N GLN A 77 -18.90 15.40 -13.14
CA GLN A 77 -19.26 15.76 -14.51
C GLN A 77 -20.63 15.18 -14.90
N GLY A 78 -20.90 13.92 -14.54
CA GLY A 78 -22.21 13.29 -14.77
C GLY A 78 -23.34 13.91 -13.93
N ARG A 79 -23.03 14.49 -12.77
CA ARG A 79 -24.01 15.16 -11.89
C ARG A 79 -24.20 16.65 -12.18
N ARG A 80 -23.27 17.33 -12.86
CA ARG A 80 -23.32 18.79 -13.11
C ARG A 80 -24.61 19.24 -13.79
N ASN A 81 -25.17 18.39 -14.65
CA ASN A 81 -26.40 18.68 -15.38
C ASN A 81 -27.66 18.11 -14.69
N ASN A 82 -27.52 17.51 -13.51
CA ASN A 82 -28.63 16.92 -12.77
C ASN A 82 -29.11 17.91 -11.70
N ILE A 83 -30.39 18.28 -11.77
CA ILE A 83 -31.05 19.13 -10.77
C ILE A 83 -31.98 18.27 -9.91
N ARG A 84 -31.86 18.37 -8.59
CA ARG A 84 -32.77 17.71 -7.64
C ARG A 84 -33.82 18.70 -7.16
N VAL A 85 -35.06 18.53 -7.62
CA VAL A 85 -36.20 19.33 -7.19
C VAL A 85 -36.89 18.66 -5.99
N ARG A 86 -37.21 19.43 -4.95
CA ARG A 86 -37.90 18.95 -3.72
C ARG A 86 -39.13 19.81 -3.45
N GLY A 87 -40.12 19.24 -2.76
CA GLY A 87 -41.35 19.97 -2.38
C GLY A 87 -42.39 20.07 -3.50
N LEU A 88 -42.25 19.28 -4.57
CA LEU A 88 -43.29 19.14 -5.58
C LEU A 88 -44.39 18.19 -5.08
N PRO A 89 -45.68 18.54 -5.23
CA PRO A 89 -46.78 17.66 -4.87
C PRO A 89 -46.76 16.39 -5.74
N GLU A 90 -47.11 15.26 -5.14
CA GLU A 90 -47.25 14.00 -5.88
C GLU A 90 -48.57 13.99 -6.64
N VAL A 91 -48.52 14.28 -7.94
CA VAL A 91 -49.66 14.14 -8.85
C VAL A 91 -49.57 12.77 -9.51
N ASP A 92 -50.61 11.95 -9.33
CA ASP A 92 -50.73 10.64 -9.98
C ASP A 92 -50.97 10.82 -11.49
N GLY A 93 -50.19 10.12 -12.30
CA GLY A 93 -50.38 10.02 -13.76
C GLY A 93 -49.65 11.06 -14.62
N GLU A 94 -49.03 12.10 -14.03
CA GLU A 94 -48.24 13.07 -14.80
C GLU A 94 -46.81 12.56 -15.08
N VAL A 95 -46.36 12.76 -16.33
CA VAL A 95 -44.98 12.51 -16.71
C VAL A 95 -44.11 13.57 -16.04
N PRO A 96 -43.13 13.21 -15.19
CA PRO A 96 -42.32 14.18 -14.43
C PRO A 96 -41.66 15.26 -15.28
N GLN A 97 -41.38 14.94 -16.54
CA GLN A 97 -40.76 15.84 -17.49
C GLN A 97 -41.68 17.00 -17.90
N GLU A 98 -42.96 16.75 -18.15
CA GLU A 98 -43.93 17.78 -18.56
C GLU A 98 -44.18 18.77 -17.44
N LEU A 99 -44.36 18.27 -16.22
CA LEU A 99 -44.51 19.10 -15.02
C LEU A 99 -43.28 19.98 -14.79
N LEU A 100 -42.06 19.44 -14.97
CA LEU A 100 -40.83 20.22 -14.81
C LEU A 100 -40.67 21.28 -15.91
N ILE A 101 -41.01 20.99 -17.17
CA ILE A 101 -40.99 21.96 -18.27
C ILE A 101 -41.94 23.12 -17.96
N GLY A 102 -43.18 22.82 -17.54
CA GLY A 102 -44.16 23.83 -17.16
C GLY A 102 -43.68 24.69 -15.98
N LEU A 103 -43.10 24.05 -14.95
CA LEU A 103 -42.54 24.74 -13.79
C LEU A 103 -41.40 25.68 -14.19
N PHE A 104 -40.44 25.23 -15.00
CA PHE A 104 -39.31 26.05 -15.43
C PHE A 104 -39.75 27.19 -16.34
N ALA A 105 -40.71 26.97 -17.25
CA ALA A 105 -41.27 28.03 -18.07
C ALA A 105 -41.96 29.11 -17.22
N GLN A 106 -42.69 28.72 -16.17
CA GLN A 106 -43.31 29.67 -15.24
C GLN A 106 -42.26 30.43 -14.40
N LEU A 107 -41.21 29.76 -13.92
CA LEU A 107 -40.18 30.37 -13.07
C LEU A 107 -39.22 31.28 -13.83
N LEU A 108 -38.83 30.88 -15.04
CA LEU A 108 -37.84 31.60 -15.85
C LEU A 108 -38.48 32.63 -16.80
N GLY A 109 -39.76 32.49 -17.12
CA GLY A 109 -40.51 33.41 -17.98
C GLY A 109 -39.80 33.66 -19.31
N ASP A 110 -39.55 34.92 -19.63
CA ASP A 110 -38.87 35.36 -20.86
C ASP A 110 -37.40 34.89 -20.95
N SER A 111 -36.82 34.44 -19.83
CA SER A 111 -35.46 33.87 -19.81
C SER A 111 -35.44 32.37 -20.07
N TYR A 112 -36.60 31.73 -20.28
CA TYR A 112 -36.68 30.32 -20.62
C TYR A 112 -36.20 30.08 -22.05
N PRO A 113 -35.10 29.33 -22.27
CA PRO A 113 -34.57 29.13 -23.60
C PRO A 113 -35.53 28.31 -24.46
N PRO A 114 -35.71 28.64 -25.76
CA PRO A 114 -36.56 27.87 -26.66
C PRO A 114 -36.06 26.42 -26.86
N ASP A 115 -34.75 26.18 -26.69
CA ASP A 115 -34.11 24.87 -26.85
C ASP A 115 -33.88 24.14 -25.52
N PHE A 116 -34.58 24.53 -24.45
CA PHE A 116 -34.43 23.86 -23.16
C PHE A 116 -35.00 22.44 -23.20
N GLY A 117 -34.11 21.45 -23.34
CA GLY A 117 -34.43 20.04 -23.34
C GLY A 117 -34.07 19.37 -22.01
N ILE A 118 -35.04 18.72 -21.38
CA ILE A 118 -34.77 17.78 -20.29
C ILE A 118 -34.52 16.40 -20.91
N GLU A 119 -33.32 15.84 -20.75
CA GLU A 119 -32.99 14.52 -21.32
C GLU A 119 -33.71 13.39 -20.56
N ARG A 120 -33.76 13.49 -19.23
CA ARG A 120 -34.41 12.50 -18.37
C ARG A 120 -34.94 13.14 -17.10
N ALA A 121 -36.19 12.85 -16.76
CA ALA A 121 -36.79 13.19 -15.48
C ALA A 121 -37.32 11.92 -14.80
N HIS A 122 -36.99 11.74 -13.53
CA HIS A 122 -37.47 10.61 -12.75
C HIS A 122 -37.56 11.00 -11.27
N ARG A 123 -38.41 10.29 -10.54
CA ARG A 123 -38.51 10.42 -9.08
C ARG A 123 -37.31 9.69 -8.47
N ALA A 124 -36.60 10.37 -7.57
CA ALA A 124 -35.56 9.74 -6.77
C ALA A 124 -36.23 9.04 -5.57
N LEU A 125 -36.09 7.72 -5.49
CA LEU A 125 -36.46 6.91 -4.32
C LEU A 125 -35.61 7.29 -3.10
#